data_AF-A0A1Q3HK00-F1
#
_entry.id   AF-A0A1Q3HK00-F1
#
_cell.length_a   1.000
_cell.length_b   1.000
_cell.length_c   1.000
_cell.angle_alpha   90.00
_cell.angle_beta   90.00
_cell.angle_gamma   90.00
#
_symmetry.space_group_name_H-M   'P 1'
#
loop_
_entity.id
_entity.type
_entity.pdbx_description
1 polymer ?
#
loop_
_entity_poly.entity_id
_entity_poly.type
_entity_poly.pdbx_seq_one_letter_code
_entity_poly.pdbx_strand_id
1 'polypeptide(L)'
;MVKDGLLSVRLQRTACTNPSLQPDDLVDGLTVNLVTGTVYQVADLFRPGTPWKETMTQAVHEKLSATTKVGANVPISVNRFFLKEGTLVVLRPVSARAFHALDVEVPLKQLQPMLRADFSGSSAGR
;
A
#
# COMPACT_ATOMS: atom_id res chain seq x y z
N MET A 1 -6.18 -2.27 -11.62
CA MET A 1 -7.10 -1.15 -11.91
C MET A 1 -6.38 -0.17 -12.82
N VAL A 2 -7.03 0.27 -13.91
CA VAL A 2 -6.54 1.37 -14.76
C VAL A 2 -7.43 2.58 -14.53
N LYS A 3 -6.88 3.70 -14.06
CA LYS A 3 -7.61 4.95 -13.87
C LYS A 3 -6.67 6.14 -14.03
N ASP A 4 -7.10 7.18 -14.75
CA ASP A 4 -6.35 8.43 -14.94
C ASP A 4 -4.91 8.20 -15.47
N GLY A 5 -4.72 7.18 -16.31
CA GLY A 5 -3.40 6.81 -16.84
C GLY A 5 -2.53 5.99 -15.88
N LEU A 6 -3.03 5.62 -14.70
CA LEU A 6 -2.33 4.78 -13.73
C LEU A 6 -2.81 3.33 -13.80
N LEU A 7 -1.88 2.38 -13.87
CA LEU A 7 -2.11 0.95 -13.65
C LEU A 7 -1.62 0.58 -12.25
N SER A 8 -2.52 0.06 -11.41
CA SER A 8 -2.15 -0.55 -10.13
C SER A 8 -2.52 -2.03 -10.10
N VAL A 9 -1.57 -2.88 -9.70
CA VAL A 9 -1.73 -4.33 -9.62
C VAL A 9 -1.24 -4.87 -8.28
N ARG A 10 -1.98 -5.84 -7.74
CA ARG A 10 -1.57 -6.67 -6.61
C ARG A 10 -0.91 -7.93 -7.19
N LEU A 11 0.30 -8.22 -6.75
CA LEU A 11 1.07 -9.39 -7.14
C LEU A 11 1.06 -10.37 -5.97
N GLN A 12 0.68 -11.62 -6.22
CA GLN A 12 0.77 -12.69 -5.24
C GLN A 12 1.61 -13.82 -5.83
N ARG A 13 2.67 -14.17 -5.12
CA ARG A 13 3.56 -15.29 -5.44
C ARG A 13 3.48 -16.29 -4.31
N THR A 14 3.09 -17.51 -4.61
CA THR A 14 3.01 -18.58 -3.63
C THR A 14 4.15 -19.55 -3.89
N ALA A 15 5.06 -19.68 -2.93
CA ALA A 15 6.17 -20.62 -3.00
C ALA A 15 5.81 -21.92 -2.27
N CYS A 16 5.70 -23.01 -3.02
CA CYS A 16 5.45 -24.35 -2.49
C CYS A 16 6.76 -25.12 -2.42
N THR A 17 7.63 -24.79 -1.47
CA THR A 17 8.96 -25.42 -1.33
C THR A 17 8.92 -26.77 -0.61
N ASN A 18 7.87 -27.05 0.17
CA ASN A 18 7.63 -28.36 0.78
C ASN A 18 6.10 -28.63 0.87
N PRO A 19 5.56 -29.69 0.25
CA PRO A 19 4.12 -29.99 0.27
C PRO A 19 3.57 -30.32 1.67
N SER A 20 4.46 -30.57 2.63
CA SER A 20 4.13 -30.83 4.05
C SER A 20 4.07 -29.55 4.90
N LEU A 21 4.48 -28.41 4.35
CA LEU A 21 4.47 -27.11 5.00
C LEU A 21 3.44 -26.20 4.33
N GLN A 22 2.86 -25.30 5.11
CA GLN A 22 1.97 -24.28 4.58
C GLN A 22 2.74 -23.39 3.57
N PRO A 23 2.17 -23.06 2.40
CA PRO A 23 2.87 -22.28 1.38
C PRO A 23 3.29 -20.89 1.89
N ASP A 24 4.46 -20.43 1.47
CA ASP A 24 4.90 -19.06 1.74
C ASP A 24 4.28 -18.12 0.69
N ASP A 25 3.30 -17.31 1.12
CA ASP A 25 2.68 -16.28 0.30
C ASP A 25 3.49 -14.98 0.36
N LEU A 26 4.11 -14.62 -0.77
CA LEU A 26 4.73 -13.32 -0.99
C LEU A 26 3.76 -12.43 -1.76
N VAL A 27 3.21 -11.43 -1.07
CA VAL A 27 2.36 -10.40 -1.68
C VAL A 27 3.14 -9.11 -1.87
N ASP A 28 2.96 -8.51 -3.04
CA ASP A 28 3.57 -7.24 -3.44
C ASP A 28 2.58 -6.38 -4.23
N GLY A 29 2.92 -5.11 -4.42
CA GLY A 29 2.08 -4.14 -5.10
C GLY A 29 2.89 -3.30 -6.06
N LEU A 30 2.32 -3.01 -7.22
CA LEU A 30 2.97 -2.24 -8.27
C LEU A 30 2.01 -1.19 -8.80
N THR A 31 2.46 0.06 -8.81
CA THR A 31 1.73 1.20 -9.37
C THR A 31 2.58 1.86 -10.46
N VAL A 32 2.03 1.98 -11.67
CA VAL A 32 2.73 2.45 -12.87
C VAL A 32 1.92 3.55 -13.54
N ASN A 33 2.58 4.62 -13.98
CA ASN A 33 2.03 5.56 -14.94
C ASN A 33 2.18 4.98 -16.36
N LEU A 34 1.07 4.70 -17.03
CA LEU A 34 1.05 4.14 -18.38
C LEU A 34 1.48 5.15 -19.45
N VAL A 35 1.37 6.46 -19.18
CA VAL A 35 1.77 7.50 -20.12
C VAL A 35 3.28 7.71 -20.10
N THR A 36 3.89 7.76 -18.91
CA THR A 36 5.33 8.03 -18.75
C THR A 36 6.17 6.77 -18.57
N GLY A 37 5.55 5.61 -18.35
CA GLY A 37 6.23 4.36 -17.99
C GLY A 37 6.83 4.37 -16.57
N THR A 38 6.53 5.37 -15.75
CA THR A 38 7.12 5.52 -14.41
C THR A 38 6.51 4.51 -13.44
N VAL A 39 7.36 3.73 -12.77
CA VAL A 39 6.97 2.91 -11.61
C VAL A 39 7.07 3.75 -10.35
N TYR A 40 5.95 3.95 -9.66
CA TYR A 40 5.92 4.76 -8.46
C TYR A 40 6.32 3.96 -7.22
N GLN A 41 7.21 4.55 -6.43
CA GLN A 41 7.41 4.22 -5.03
C GLN A 41 6.37 4.94 -4.18
N VAL A 42 6.12 4.46 -2.96
CA VAL A 42 5.15 5.08 -2.05
C VAL A 42 5.46 6.56 -1.80
N ALA A 43 6.76 6.91 -1.71
CA ALA A 43 7.24 8.28 -1.50
C ALA A 43 6.85 9.21 -2.67
N ASP A 44 6.77 8.69 -3.89
CA ASP A 44 6.49 9.48 -5.09
C ASP A 44 5.05 10.00 -5.13
N LEU A 45 4.17 9.47 -4.29
CA LEU A 45 2.78 9.93 -4.14
C LEU A 45 2.69 11.26 -3.37
N PHE A 46 3.73 11.60 -2.59
CA PHE A 46 3.72 12.71 -1.66
C PHE A 46 4.58 13.87 -2.15
N ARG A 47 4.25 15.06 -1.68
CA ARG A 47 5.04 16.26 -1.93
C ARG A 47 6.38 16.14 -1.18
N PRO A 48 7.50 16.52 -1.81
CA PRO A 48 8.80 16.52 -1.14
C PRO A 48 8.76 17.31 0.18
N GLY A 49 9.44 16.79 1.22
CA GLY A 49 9.52 17.45 2.53
C GLY A 49 8.29 17.31 3.43
N THR A 50 7.22 16.64 2.99
CA THR A 50 6.07 16.36 3.84
C THR A 50 6.34 15.17 4.78
N PRO A 51 5.85 15.18 6.04
CA PRO A 51 6.03 14.09 7.00
C PRO A 51 5.04 12.93 6.75
N TRP A 52 4.97 12.46 5.50
CA TRP A 52 3.99 11.47 5.07
C TRP A 52 4.21 10.10 5.73
N LYS A 53 5.46 9.78 6.06
CA LYS A 53 5.83 8.47 6.59
C LYS A 53 5.26 8.26 7.99
N GLU A 54 5.34 9.27 8.85
CA GLU A 54 4.79 9.25 10.21
C GLU A 54 3.27 9.12 10.17
N THR A 55 2.59 9.96 9.38
CA THR A 55 1.13 9.92 9.24
C THR A 55 0.64 8.60 8.64
N MET A 56 1.32 8.07 7.61
CA MET A 56 0.99 6.78 7.02
C MET A 56 1.15 5.64 8.03
N THR A 57 2.27 5.63 8.75
CA THR A 57 2.56 4.59 9.75
C THR A 57 1.50 4.60 10.85
N GLN A 58 1.12 5.79 11.32
CA GLN A 58 0.04 5.97 12.30
C GLN A 58 -1.31 5.48 11.77
N ALA A 59 -1.70 5.85 10.55
CA ALA A 59 -2.97 5.43 9.95
C ALA A 59 -3.04 3.90 9.76
N VAL A 60 -1.94 3.28 9.35
CA VAL A 60 -1.83 1.82 9.25
C VAL A 60 -1.95 1.17 10.63
N HIS A 61 -1.28 1.75 11.64
CA HIS A 61 -1.32 1.26 13.01
C HIS A 61 -2.73 1.28 13.60
N GLU A 62 -3.46 2.38 13.43
CA GLU A 62 -4.84 2.55 13.89
C GLU A 62 -5.78 1.52 13.25
N LYS A 63 -5.60 1.24 11.95
CA LYS A 63 -6.39 0.19 11.29
C LYS A 63 -6.04 -1.21 11.78
N LEU A 64 -4.76 -1.48 11.99
CA LEU A 64 -4.31 -2.79 12.48
C LEU A 64 -4.77 -3.07 13.90
N SER A 65 -4.70 -2.08 14.80
CA SER A 65 -5.17 -2.22 16.19
C SER A 65 -6.68 -2.43 16.28
N ALA A 66 -7.45 -1.85 15.34
CA ALA A 66 -8.89 -2.07 15.26
C ALA A 66 -9.28 -3.44 14.70
N THR A 67 -8.45 -4.05 13.84
CA THR A 67 -8.82 -5.27 13.09
C THR A 67 -8.10 -6.53 13.54
N THR A 68 -6.98 -6.39 14.26
CA THR A 68 -6.14 -7.53 14.64
C THR A 68 -5.59 -7.37 16.06
N LYS A 69 -5.48 -8.46 16.82
CA LYS A 69 -4.72 -8.49 18.09
C LYS A 69 -3.20 -8.43 17.89
N VAL A 70 -2.76 -8.13 16.66
CA VAL A 70 -1.34 -8.15 16.32
C VAL A 70 -0.71 -6.91 16.95
N GLY A 71 0.22 -7.14 17.88
CA GLY A 71 0.76 -6.12 18.76
C GLY A 71 1.37 -4.92 18.02
N ALA A 72 1.30 -3.77 18.69
CA ALA A 72 1.76 -2.45 18.26
C ALA A 72 3.21 -2.37 17.74
N ASN A 73 4.02 -3.40 17.96
CA ASN A 73 5.48 -3.38 17.78
C ASN A 73 5.98 -4.07 16.49
N VAL A 74 5.08 -4.42 15.55
CA VAL A 74 5.53 -5.06 14.31
C VAL A 74 5.88 -4.01 13.24
N PRO A 75 7.09 -4.05 12.65
CA PRO A 75 7.51 -3.08 11.64
C PRO A 75 6.56 -3.10 10.42
N ILE A 76 6.07 -1.92 10.05
CA ILE A 76 5.22 -1.70 8.87
C ILE A 76 6.14 -1.32 7.71
N SER A 77 6.17 -2.15 6.66
CA SER A 77 6.82 -1.80 5.40
C SER A 77 5.83 -1.08 4.48
N VAL A 78 5.75 0.24 4.60
CA VAL A 78 4.91 1.10 3.74
C VAL A 78 5.32 1.09 2.26
N ASN A 79 6.46 0.51 1.91
CA ASN A 79 6.99 0.50 0.55
C ASN A 79 6.29 -0.48 -0.39
N ARG A 80 5.55 -1.47 0.13
CA ARG A 80 4.76 -2.38 -0.70
C ARG A 80 3.33 -1.89 -0.73
N PHE A 81 2.90 -1.39 -1.88
CA PHE A 81 1.59 -0.76 -1.98
C PHE A 81 1.00 -0.90 -3.38
N PHE A 82 -0.31 -0.76 -3.47
CA PHE A 82 -0.99 -0.49 -4.72
C PHE A 82 -2.14 0.47 -4.48
N LEU A 83 -2.59 1.18 -5.52
CA LEU A 83 -3.78 2.04 -5.44
C LEU A 83 -5.02 1.27 -5.87
N LYS A 84 -6.12 1.48 -5.14
CA LYS A 84 -7.43 0.91 -5.43
C LYS A 84 -8.47 1.98 -5.11
N GLU A 85 -9.25 2.44 -6.08
CA GLU A 85 -10.47 3.24 -5.83
C GLU A 85 -10.32 4.43 -4.83
N GLY A 86 -9.19 5.13 -4.83
CA GLY A 86 -8.95 6.26 -3.90
C GLY A 86 -8.48 5.84 -2.50
N THR A 87 -8.13 4.58 -2.30
CA THR A 87 -7.35 4.07 -1.16
C THR A 87 -5.95 3.68 -1.62
N LEU A 88 -4.99 3.91 -0.73
CA LEU A 88 -3.66 3.34 -0.77
C LEU A 88 -3.67 2.06 0.04
N VAL A 89 -3.44 0.92 -0.60
CA VAL A 89 -3.39 -0.36 0.10
C VAL A 89 -1.95 -0.66 0.45
N VAL A 90 -1.62 -0.61 1.75
CA VAL A 90 -0.31 -1.00 2.26
C VAL A 90 -0.32 -2.51 2.49
N LEU A 91 0.64 -3.19 1.88
CA LEU A 91 0.79 -4.64 1.98
C LEU A 91 1.74 -4.98 3.11
N ARG A 92 1.21 -5.67 4.13
CA ARG A 92 2.01 -6.16 5.23
C ARG A 92 2.34 -7.63 5.03
N PRO A 93 3.62 -8.01 4.82
CA PRO A 93 4.03 -9.39 5.02
C PRO A 93 3.93 -9.69 6.52
N VAL A 94 2.99 -10.53 6.92
CA VAL A 94 2.91 -10.98 8.31
C VAL A 94 3.84 -12.18 8.44
N SER A 95 4.89 -12.03 9.25
CA SER A 95 5.90 -13.09 9.47
C SER A 95 5.36 -14.29 10.27
N ALA A 96 4.07 -14.36 10.52
CA ALA A 96 3.45 -15.43 11.27
C ALA A 96 2.73 -16.36 10.30
N ARG A 97 3.16 -17.63 10.30
CA ARG A 97 2.67 -18.79 9.53
C ARG A 97 1.13 -18.95 9.44
N ALA A 98 0.35 -18.17 10.18
CA ALA A 98 -1.12 -18.25 10.24
C ALA A 98 -1.86 -17.04 9.63
N PHE A 99 -1.16 -16.00 9.17
CA PHE A 99 -1.79 -14.79 8.65
C PHE A 99 -1.28 -14.54 7.23
N HIS A 100 -2.16 -14.72 6.24
CA HIS A 100 -1.94 -14.22 4.88
C HIS A 100 -1.57 -12.72 4.94
N ALA A 101 -0.90 -12.20 3.91
CA ALA A 101 -0.54 -10.79 3.84
C ALA A 101 -1.76 -9.92 4.18
N LEU A 102 -1.57 -8.98 5.12
CA LEU A 102 -2.65 -8.09 5.54
C LEU A 102 -2.65 -6.88 4.62
N ASP A 103 -3.74 -6.73 3.88
CA ASP A 103 -4.02 -5.56 3.06
C ASP A 103 -4.60 -4.47 3.98
N VAL A 104 -3.83 -3.41 4.25
CA VAL A 104 -4.30 -2.28 5.06
C VAL A 104 -4.66 -1.13 4.13
N GLU A 105 -5.96 -0.90 3.95
CA GLU A 105 -6.45 0.16 3.09
C GLU A 105 -6.41 1.51 3.81
N VAL A 106 -5.65 2.50 3.34
CA VAL A 106 -5.63 3.86 3.88
C VAL A 106 -6.31 4.81 2.88
N PRO A 107 -7.43 5.47 3.22
CA PRO A 107 -8.09 6.41 2.31
C PRO A 107 -7.15 7.57 1.93
N LEU A 108 -6.97 7.84 0.63
CA LEU A 108 -6.13 8.94 0.16
C LEU A 108 -6.63 10.29 0.68
N LYS A 109 -7.93 10.44 0.98
CA LYS A 109 -8.50 11.62 1.64
C LYS A 109 -7.85 11.95 2.98
N GLN A 110 -7.44 10.96 3.77
CA GLN A 110 -6.73 11.18 5.03
C GLN A 110 -5.32 11.73 4.81
N LEU A 111 -4.77 11.51 3.62
CA LEU A 111 -3.42 11.88 3.22
C LEU A 111 -3.38 13.10 2.30
N GLN A 112 -4.54 13.61 1.87
CA GLN A 112 -4.67 14.71 0.90
C GLN A 112 -3.76 15.91 1.15
N PRO A 113 -3.57 16.38 2.39
CA PRO A 113 -2.69 17.52 2.65
C PRO A 113 -1.23 17.26 2.28
N MET A 114 -0.82 16.02 2.02
CA MET A 114 0.58 15.68 1.69
C MET A 114 0.72 15.09 0.29
N LEU A 115 -0.36 14.62 -0.33
CA LEU A 115 -0.34 14.03 -1.66
C LEU A 115 0.03 15.07 -2.73
N ARG A 116 0.72 14.61 -3.78
CA ARG A 116 0.86 15.39 -5.02
C ARG A 116 -0.49 15.56 -5.70
N ALA A 117 -0.62 16.59 -6.53
CA ALA A 117 -1.85 16.89 -7.27
C ALA A 117 -2.36 15.69 -8.08
N ASP A 118 -1.43 14.95 -8.70
CA ASP A 118 -1.70 13.77 -9.51
C ASP A 118 -2.44 12.66 -8.72
N PHE A 119 -2.35 12.65 -7.38
CA PHE A 119 -2.92 11.62 -6.51
C PHE A 119 -3.92 12.16 -5.48
N SER A 120 -4.07 13.49 -5.37
CA SER A 120 -4.96 14.10 -4.38
C SER A 120 -6.45 13.97 -4.74
N GLY A 121 -6.77 13.45 -5.94
CA GLY A 121 -8.14 13.33 -6.44
C GLY A 121 -8.80 14.69 -6.70
N SER A 122 -8.00 15.77 -6.75
CA SER A 122 -8.49 17.09 -7.11
C SER A 122 -8.68 17.13 -8.62
N SER A 123 -9.93 16.95 -9.06
CA SER A 123 -10.39 17.36 -10.39
C SER A 123 -10.39 18.89 -10.50
N ALA A 124 -9.24 19.52 -10.24
CA ALA A 124 -9.04 20.94 -10.48
C ALA A 124 -8.73 21.13 -11.96
N GLY A 125 -9.79 21.22 -12.76
CA GLY A 125 -9.81 21.91 -14.05
C GLY A 125 -9.18 21.17 -15.23
N ARG A 126 -10.01 20.40 -15.94
CA ARG A 126 -10.17 20.50 -17.40
C ARG A 126 -11.51 19.90 -17.82
#